data_AF-S8C9T3-F1
#
_entry.id   AF-S8C9T3-F1
#
_cell.length_a   1.000
_cell.length_b   1.000
_cell.length_c   1.000
_cell.angle_alpha   90.00
_cell.angle_beta   90.00
_cell.angle_gamma   90.00
#
_symmetry.space_group_name_H-M   'P 1'
#
loop_
_entity.id
_entity.type
_entity.pdbx_description
1 polymer ?
#
loop_
_entity_poly.entity_id
_entity_poly.type
_entity_poly.pdbx_seq_one_letter_code
_entity_poly.pdbx_strand_id
1 'polypeptide(L)'
;SLDSELLRPPLSAEQLRYCREALEFYKNKRFNSPQAIRHEFQIMQANRLMAWDMKNLCTVARHNQNLSKNRYSDIVPFDSNRVVLKQSSDYRSSAKGYINASFVKSSESVTQFIATQGPLPHTCEDFWEMIIQYRCPAIVMLTRLVDSYRAEKCADYFQAENGPRSYGGICITTKWMHKTSSSLILRCLEVKYKE
;
A
#
# COMPACT_ATOMS: atom_id res chain seq x y z
N SER A 1 24.96 -4.95 16.01
CA SER A 1 24.12 -3.84 15.52
C SER A 1 23.48 -4.30 14.22
N LEU A 2 22.14 -4.24 14.10
CA LEU A 2 21.43 -4.58 12.86
C LEU A 2 21.56 -3.48 11.78
N ASP A 3 22.34 -2.44 12.04
CA ASP A 3 22.96 -1.59 11.02
C ASP A 3 24.10 -2.36 10.30
N SER A 4 23.90 -3.63 9.94
CA SER A 4 24.78 -4.23 8.95
C SER A 4 24.62 -3.41 7.69
N GLU A 5 25.72 -2.82 7.22
CA GLU A 5 25.84 -2.17 5.93
C GLU A 5 24.86 -2.83 4.95
N LEU A 6 23.91 -2.06 4.39
CA LEU A 6 23.15 -2.51 3.25
C LEU A 6 24.17 -2.96 2.21
N LEU A 7 24.42 -4.27 2.14
CA LEU A 7 25.37 -4.88 1.24
C LEU A 7 24.95 -4.41 -0.13
N ARG A 8 25.75 -3.51 -0.72
CA ARG A 8 25.48 -3.02 -2.07
C ARG A 8 25.42 -4.29 -2.93
N PRO A 9 24.27 -4.57 -3.55
CA PRO A 9 24.17 -5.80 -4.34
C PRO A 9 25.28 -5.75 -5.39
N PRO A 10 26.05 -6.83 -5.57
CA PRO A 10 27.05 -6.87 -6.62
C PRO A 10 26.32 -6.67 -7.97
N LEU A 11 26.72 -5.64 -8.71
CA LEU A 11 26.13 -5.31 -10.00
C LEU A 11 26.96 -5.90 -11.12
N SER A 12 26.31 -6.49 -12.12
CA SER A 12 26.98 -6.90 -13.35
C SER A 12 27.50 -5.68 -14.12
N ALA A 13 28.45 -5.88 -15.04
CA ALA A 13 28.97 -4.80 -15.88
C ALA A 13 27.86 -4.11 -16.69
N GLU A 14 26.87 -4.88 -17.14
CA GLU A 14 25.70 -4.38 -17.86
C GLU A 14 24.77 -3.57 -16.94
N GLN A 15 24.45 -4.09 -15.74
CA GLN A 15 23.66 -3.35 -14.76
C GLN A 15 24.33 -2.03 -14.36
N LEU A 16 25.66 -2.04 -14.17
CA LEU A 16 26.43 -0.82 -13.91
C LEU A 16 26.34 0.18 -15.06
N ARG A 17 26.36 -0.29 -16.31
CA ARG A 17 26.17 0.58 -17.48
C ARG A 17 24.78 1.22 -17.46
N TYR A 18 23.72 0.44 -17.28
CA TYR A 18 22.35 0.97 -17.19
C TYR A 18 22.16 1.93 -16.01
N CYS A 19 22.76 1.65 -14.84
CA CYS A 19 22.73 2.56 -13.71
C CYS A 19 23.42 3.90 -14.03
N ARG A 20 24.54 3.90 -14.77
CA ARG A 20 25.23 5.12 -15.19
C ARG A 20 24.39 5.93 -16.18
N GLU A 21 23.82 5.28 -17.18
CA GLU A 21 22.94 5.91 -18.17
C GLU A 21 21.71 6.54 -17.49
N ALA A 22 21.06 5.82 -16.58
CA ALA A 22 19.94 6.35 -15.81
C ALA A 22 20.35 7.55 -14.93
N LEU A 23 21.50 7.47 -14.27
CA LEU A 23 22.01 8.56 -13.43
C LEU A 23 22.28 9.82 -14.24
N GLU A 24 22.90 9.70 -15.41
CA GLU A 24 23.15 10.81 -16.32
C GLU A 24 21.84 11.44 -16.80
N PHE A 25 20.88 10.61 -17.21
CA PHE A 25 19.55 11.06 -17.61
C PHE A 25 18.84 11.87 -16.51
N TYR A 26 18.82 11.37 -15.27
CA TYR A 26 18.18 12.08 -14.15
C TYR A 26 18.93 13.36 -13.76
N LYS A 27 20.28 13.36 -13.80
CA LYS A 27 21.07 14.58 -13.57
C LYS A 27 20.77 15.63 -14.63
N ASN A 28 20.74 15.24 -15.90
CA ASN A 28 20.43 16.15 -17.01
C ASN A 28 19.03 16.75 -16.84
N LYS A 29 18.02 15.93 -16.56
CA LYS A 29 16.66 16.43 -16.27
C LYS A 29 16.62 17.40 -15.09
N ARG A 30 17.35 17.10 -14.01
CA ARG A 30 17.32 17.94 -12.80
C ARG A 30 18.05 19.28 -12.98
N PHE A 31 19.22 19.28 -13.59
CA PHE A 31 20.12 20.43 -13.60
C PHE A 31 20.08 21.22 -14.92
N ASN A 32 19.89 20.54 -16.05
CA ASN A 32 19.96 21.16 -17.38
C ASN A 32 18.57 21.37 -18.00
N SER A 33 17.53 20.72 -17.47
CA SER A 33 16.15 20.88 -17.96
C SER A 33 15.13 20.85 -16.82
N PRO A 34 15.23 21.73 -15.80
CA PRO A 34 14.43 21.66 -14.58
C PRO A 34 12.91 21.74 -14.82
N GLN A 35 12.48 22.32 -15.94
CA GLN A 35 11.07 22.38 -16.34
C GLN A 35 10.54 21.06 -16.91
N ALA A 36 11.40 20.14 -17.36
CA ALA A 36 10.99 18.89 -18.00
C ALA A 36 10.13 18.04 -17.06
N ILE A 37 10.53 17.89 -15.80
CA ILE A 37 9.77 17.12 -14.80
C ILE A 37 8.38 17.72 -14.60
N ARG A 38 8.29 19.06 -14.53
CA ARG A 38 7.01 19.76 -14.38
C ARG A 38 6.12 19.56 -15.60
N HIS A 39 6.69 19.67 -16.80
CA HIS A 39 5.96 19.49 -18.05
C HIS A 39 5.44 18.05 -18.20
N GLU A 40 6.29 17.05 -17.96
CA GLU A 40 5.89 15.63 -17.98
C GLU A 40 4.76 15.35 -16.99
N PHE A 41 4.86 15.91 -15.79
CA PHE A 41 3.78 15.81 -14.81
C PHE A 41 2.50 16.48 -15.33
N GLN A 42 2.57 17.68 -15.91
CA GLN A 42 1.40 18.35 -16.50
C GLN A 42 0.73 17.53 -17.61
N ILE A 43 1.50 16.82 -18.44
CA ILE A 43 0.96 15.89 -19.44
C ILE A 43 0.18 14.77 -18.74
N MET A 44 0.70 14.18 -17.67
CA MET A 44 -0.05 13.19 -16.88
C MET A 44 -1.32 13.77 -16.28
N GLN A 45 -1.28 15.02 -15.80
CA GLN A 45 -2.44 15.73 -15.25
C GLN A 45 -3.52 15.97 -16.32
N ALA A 46 -3.12 16.34 -17.53
CA ALA A 46 -4.02 16.56 -18.66
C ALA A 46 -4.70 15.26 -19.14
N ASN A 47 -4.04 14.12 -18.95
CA ASN A 47 -4.54 12.79 -19.31
C ASN A 47 -5.17 12.03 -18.13
N ARG A 48 -5.54 12.73 -17.05
CA ARG A 48 -6.22 12.10 -15.91
C ARG A 48 -7.57 11.52 -16.35
N LEU A 49 -7.89 10.35 -15.79
CA LEU A 49 -9.24 9.84 -15.84
C LEU A 49 -10.19 10.81 -15.15
N MET A 50 -11.37 10.94 -15.73
CA MET A 50 -12.35 11.90 -15.28
C MET A 50 -13.45 11.21 -14.49
N ALA A 51 -14.28 12.00 -13.80
CA ALA A 51 -15.28 11.46 -12.89
C ALA A 51 -16.27 10.50 -13.58
N TRP A 52 -16.56 10.71 -14.87
CA TRP A 52 -17.43 9.82 -15.64
C TRP A 52 -16.75 8.46 -15.92
N ASP A 53 -15.45 8.44 -16.22
CA ASP A 53 -14.69 7.21 -16.41
C ASP A 53 -14.70 6.40 -15.12
N MET A 54 -14.40 7.06 -14.00
CA MET A 54 -14.37 6.46 -12.66
C MET A 54 -15.73 5.85 -12.25
N LYS A 55 -16.86 6.42 -12.71
CA LYS A 55 -18.20 5.89 -12.40
C LYS A 55 -18.40 4.47 -12.95
N ASN A 56 -17.88 4.20 -14.13
CA ASN A 56 -18.05 2.92 -14.82
C ASN A 56 -16.93 1.92 -14.48
N LEU A 57 -15.75 2.42 -14.09
CA LEU A 57 -14.58 1.57 -13.79
C LEU A 57 -14.49 1.15 -12.31
N CYS A 58 -15.27 1.74 -11.41
CA CYS A 58 -15.18 1.51 -9.95
C CYS A 58 -16.55 1.15 -9.35
N THR A 59 -17.36 0.34 -10.03
CA THR A 59 -18.75 0.06 -9.64
C THR A 59 -18.86 -0.66 -8.29
N VAL A 60 -17.94 -1.58 -7.97
CA VAL A 60 -17.98 -2.33 -6.70
C VAL A 60 -17.63 -1.42 -5.52
N ALA A 61 -16.62 -0.57 -5.69
CA ALA A 61 -16.19 0.37 -4.65
C ALA A 61 -17.25 1.45 -4.35
N ARG A 62 -18.07 1.79 -5.35
CA ARG A 62 -19.15 2.78 -5.25
C ARG A 62 -20.51 2.18 -4.89
N HIS A 63 -20.59 0.88 -4.68
CA HIS A 63 -21.80 0.22 -4.20
C HIS A 63 -22.15 0.69 -2.78
N ASN A 64 -23.43 0.91 -2.48
CA ASN A 64 -23.88 1.51 -1.20
C ASN A 64 -23.32 0.81 0.05
N GLN A 65 -23.17 -0.52 0.00
CA GLN A 65 -22.64 -1.32 1.11
C GLN A 65 -21.13 -1.15 1.33
N ASN A 66 -20.41 -0.63 0.34
CA ASN A 66 -18.95 -0.48 0.34
C ASN A 66 -18.49 0.97 0.54
N LEU A 67 -19.40 1.95 0.44
CA LEU A 67 -19.08 3.38 0.57
C LEU A 67 -18.37 3.69 1.89
N SER A 68 -18.83 3.11 3.00
CA SER A 68 -18.24 3.31 4.33
C SER A 68 -16.86 2.67 4.49
N LYS A 69 -16.43 1.79 3.57
CA LYS A 69 -15.11 1.15 3.60
C LYS A 69 -14.02 1.99 2.92
N ASN A 70 -14.39 3.12 2.31
CA ASN A 70 -13.47 4.03 1.63
C ASN A 70 -13.09 5.19 2.56
N ARG A 71 -11.78 5.42 2.75
CA ARG A 71 -11.29 6.57 3.51
C ARG A 71 -11.57 7.89 2.78
N TYR A 72 -11.51 7.87 1.45
CA TYR A 72 -11.87 9.00 0.58
C TYR A 72 -12.79 8.49 -0.53
N SER A 73 -13.85 9.24 -0.83
CA SER A 73 -14.89 8.83 -1.80
C SER A 73 -14.44 8.90 -3.27
N ASP A 74 -13.37 9.64 -3.53
CA ASP A 74 -12.73 9.84 -4.83
C ASP A 74 -11.49 8.96 -5.04
N ILE A 75 -10.98 8.31 -3.98
CA ILE A 75 -9.83 7.39 -4.06
C ILE A 75 -10.32 5.95 -3.83
N VAL A 76 -10.65 5.28 -4.92
CA VAL A 76 -11.22 3.92 -4.94
C VAL A 76 -10.54 3.05 -6.00
N PRO A 77 -10.46 1.72 -5.80
CA PRO A 77 -9.82 0.83 -6.75
C PRO A 77 -10.67 0.63 -8.01
N PHE A 78 -10.03 0.34 -9.14
CA PHE A 78 -10.74 -0.10 -10.35
C PHE A 78 -11.24 -1.54 -10.19
N ASP A 79 -12.39 -1.84 -10.76
CA ASP A 79 -12.96 -3.19 -10.73
C ASP A 79 -12.04 -4.21 -11.42
N SER A 80 -11.27 -3.80 -12.42
CA SER A 80 -10.38 -4.65 -13.22
C SER A 80 -9.14 -5.15 -12.47
N ASN A 81 -8.68 -4.42 -11.44
CA ASN A 81 -7.47 -4.78 -10.69
C ASN A 81 -7.62 -4.70 -9.16
N ARG A 82 -8.84 -4.51 -8.65
CA ARG A 82 -9.08 -4.54 -7.20
C ARG A 82 -8.67 -5.88 -6.59
N VAL A 83 -8.26 -5.83 -5.34
CA VAL A 83 -8.10 -7.02 -4.52
C VAL A 83 -9.47 -7.53 -4.10
N VAL A 84 -9.63 -8.85 -4.06
CA VAL A 84 -10.90 -9.51 -3.67
C VAL A 84 -10.65 -10.45 -2.49
N LEU A 85 -11.34 -10.22 -1.39
CA LEU A 85 -11.33 -11.14 -0.24
C LEU A 85 -12.26 -12.32 -0.50
N LYS A 86 -11.77 -13.53 -0.26
CA LYS A 86 -12.57 -14.76 -0.29
C LYS A 86 -13.42 -14.80 0.99
N GLN A 87 -14.70 -15.10 0.83
CA GLN A 87 -15.72 -15.01 1.87
C GLN A 87 -15.29 -15.75 3.16
N SER A 88 -15.35 -15.09 4.31
CA SER A 88 -15.26 -15.73 5.64
C SER A 88 -16.49 -15.50 6.52
N SER A 89 -17.48 -14.71 6.07
CA SER A 89 -18.75 -14.51 6.78
C SER A 89 -19.88 -14.08 5.84
N ASP A 90 -21.12 -14.43 6.20
CA ASP A 90 -22.35 -14.13 5.42
C ASP A 90 -22.55 -12.64 5.13
N TYR A 91 -22.01 -11.77 5.99
CA TYR A 91 -22.01 -10.30 5.85
C TYR A 91 -21.24 -9.81 4.59
N ARG A 92 -20.28 -10.58 4.07
CA ARG A 92 -19.40 -10.18 2.94
C ARG A 92 -19.96 -10.55 1.55
N SER A 93 -21.02 -11.34 1.50
CA SER A 93 -21.63 -11.81 0.24
C SER A 93 -22.11 -10.65 -0.64
N SER A 94 -22.82 -9.71 -0.03
CA SER A 94 -23.35 -8.51 -0.68
C SER A 94 -22.25 -7.47 -1.00
N ALA A 95 -21.20 -7.42 -0.18
CA ALA A 95 -20.02 -6.57 -0.39
C ALA A 95 -19.09 -7.05 -1.53
N LYS A 96 -19.33 -8.21 -2.16
CA LYS A 96 -18.50 -8.78 -3.25
C LYS A 96 -17.00 -8.89 -2.90
N GLY A 97 -16.70 -9.21 -1.63
CA GLY A 97 -15.32 -9.33 -1.13
C GLY A 97 -14.53 -8.03 -1.18
N TYR A 98 -15.21 -6.88 -1.06
CA TYR A 98 -14.60 -5.57 -1.23
C TYR A 98 -13.65 -5.19 -0.09
N ILE A 99 -12.45 -4.75 -0.50
CA ILE A 99 -11.50 -3.96 0.26
C ILE A 99 -10.93 -2.88 -0.69
N ASN A 100 -10.65 -1.68 -0.19
CA ASN A 100 -10.07 -0.60 -0.98
C ASN A 100 -8.56 -0.85 -1.19
N ALA A 101 -8.25 -1.73 -2.14
CA ALA A 101 -6.90 -2.10 -2.53
C ALA A 101 -6.84 -2.53 -4.01
N SER A 102 -5.71 -2.27 -4.65
CA SER A 102 -5.45 -2.57 -6.07
C SER A 102 -4.15 -3.33 -6.24
N PHE A 103 -4.15 -4.32 -7.14
CA PHE A 103 -2.92 -4.91 -7.64
C PHE A 103 -2.20 -3.94 -8.58
N VAL A 104 -0.94 -3.68 -8.28
CA VAL A 104 -0.04 -2.87 -9.10
C VAL A 104 1.08 -3.77 -9.62
N LYS A 105 1.17 -3.91 -10.94
CA LYS A 105 2.21 -4.67 -11.62
C LYS A 105 3.11 -3.72 -12.38
N SER A 106 4.43 -3.90 -12.25
CA SER A 106 5.40 -3.27 -13.14
C SER A 106 5.56 -4.13 -14.40
N SER A 107 5.74 -3.50 -15.56
CA SER A 107 5.84 -4.18 -16.86
C SER A 107 7.03 -5.14 -16.98
N GLU A 108 8.07 -4.97 -16.16
CA GLU A 108 9.34 -5.69 -16.31
C GLU A 108 9.73 -6.56 -15.11
N SER A 109 8.94 -6.58 -14.02
CA SER A 109 9.26 -7.34 -12.81
C SER A 109 8.10 -8.19 -12.33
N VAL A 110 8.43 -9.38 -11.81
CA VAL A 110 7.49 -10.28 -11.11
C VAL A 110 6.97 -9.66 -9.80
N THR A 111 7.57 -8.56 -9.33
CA THR A 111 7.15 -7.88 -8.10
C THR A 111 5.79 -7.23 -8.31
N GLN A 112 4.79 -7.85 -7.72
CA GLN A 112 3.40 -7.40 -7.66
C GLN A 112 3.18 -6.72 -6.30
N PHE A 113 2.79 -5.45 -6.32
CA PHE A 113 2.42 -4.72 -5.12
C PHE A 113 0.90 -4.75 -4.93
N ILE A 114 0.48 -4.66 -3.68
CA ILE A 114 -0.89 -4.26 -3.34
C ILE A 114 -0.82 -2.84 -2.82
N ALA A 115 -1.35 -1.90 -3.60
CA ALA A 115 -1.58 -0.53 -3.14
C ALA A 115 -2.93 -0.47 -2.42
N THR A 116 -2.96 -0.02 -1.18
CA THR A 116 -4.17 0.04 -0.34
C THR A 116 -4.21 1.32 0.47
N GLN A 117 -5.41 1.79 0.81
CA GLN A 117 -5.56 2.90 1.77
C GLN A 117 -5.03 2.50 3.16
N GLY A 118 -4.72 3.50 3.99
CA GLY A 118 -4.57 3.29 5.43
C GLY A 118 -5.88 2.73 6.02
N PRO A 119 -5.88 1.56 6.68
CA PRO A 119 -7.11 0.93 7.19
C PRO A 119 -7.95 1.88 8.03
N LEU A 120 -9.27 1.70 7.98
CA LEU A 120 -10.23 2.33 8.88
C LEU A 120 -10.42 1.40 10.09
N PRO A 121 -10.91 1.91 11.25
CA PRO A 121 -11.12 1.06 12.42
C PRO A 121 -11.94 -0.20 12.12
N HIS A 122 -13.00 -0.09 11.34
CA HIS A 122 -13.88 -1.20 10.93
C HIS A 122 -13.41 -1.98 9.69
N THR A 123 -12.27 -1.64 9.09
CA THR A 123 -11.67 -2.39 7.97
C THR A 123 -10.31 -3.01 8.31
N CYS A 124 -9.86 -2.93 9.56
CA CYS A 124 -8.63 -3.58 10.00
C CYS A 124 -8.68 -5.12 9.86
N GLU A 125 -9.83 -5.75 10.12
CA GLU A 125 -10.00 -7.20 9.90
C GLU A 125 -9.91 -7.54 8.40
N ASP A 126 -10.59 -6.79 7.54
CA ASP A 126 -10.50 -6.94 6.08
C ASP A 126 -9.05 -6.80 5.60
N PHE A 127 -8.29 -5.84 6.15
CA PHE A 127 -6.88 -5.63 5.85
C PHE A 127 -6.03 -6.84 6.24
N TRP A 128 -6.17 -7.38 7.45
CA TRP A 128 -5.38 -8.54 7.86
C TRP A 128 -5.77 -9.81 7.13
N GLU A 129 -7.06 -9.99 6.83
CA GLU A 129 -7.52 -11.08 5.96
C GLU A 129 -6.85 -11.00 4.59
N MET A 130 -6.72 -9.80 4.01
CA MET A 130 -6.01 -9.60 2.75
C MET A 130 -4.54 -10.03 2.84
N ILE A 131 -3.85 -9.63 3.91
CA ILE A 131 -2.44 -9.98 4.12
C ILE A 131 -2.25 -11.50 4.20
N ILE A 132 -3.10 -12.20 4.96
CA ILE A 132 -3.06 -13.66 5.10
C ILE A 132 -3.39 -14.34 3.77
N GLN A 133 -4.53 -13.98 3.15
CA GLN A 133 -5.03 -14.60 1.93
C GLN A 133 -4.03 -14.51 0.77
N TYR A 134 -3.39 -13.34 0.61
CA TYR A 134 -2.42 -13.09 -0.46
C TYR A 134 -0.97 -13.35 -0.06
N ARG A 135 -0.75 -13.88 1.16
CA ARG A 135 0.58 -14.22 1.69
C ARG A 135 1.58 -13.08 1.56
N CYS A 136 1.14 -11.86 1.87
CA CYS A 136 1.98 -10.67 1.75
C CYS A 136 3.13 -10.74 2.79
N PRO A 137 4.40 -10.80 2.35
CA PRO A 137 5.52 -11.00 3.28
C PRO A 137 5.97 -9.71 3.98
N ALA A 138 5.57 -8.55 3.46
CA ALA A 138 5.98 -7.25 3.98
C ALA A 138 4.87 -6.21 3.81
N ILE A 139 4.80 -5.28 4.76
CA ILE A 139 3.92 -4.11 4.71
C ILE A 139 4.80 -2.86 4.77
N VAL A 140 4.68 -1.99 3.76
CA VAL A 140 5.36 -0.70 3.72
C VAL A 140 4.36 0.39 4.08
N MET A 141 4.45 0.93 5.28
CA MET A 141 3.59 2.01 5.76
C MET A 141 4.26 3.37 5.61
N LEU A 142 3.69 4.22 4.75
CA LEU A 142 4.26 5.53 4.37
C LEU A 142 3.57 6.72 5.06
N THR A 143 2.81 6.49 6.13
CA THR A 143 2.08 7.52 6.86
C THR A 143 2.22 7.35 8.37
N ARG A 144 2.05 8.44 9.12
CA ARG A 144 1.71 8.39 10.54
C ARG A 144 0.22 8.05 10.70
N LEU A 145 -0.18 7.64 11.91
CA LEU A 145 -1.59 7.41 12.23
C LEU A 145 -2.42 8.70 12.14
N VAL A 146 -1.83 9.80 12.60
CA VAL A 146 -2.44 11.14 12.65
C VAL A 146 -1.46 12.15 12.04
N ASP A 147 -1.97 13.12 11.28
CA ASP A 147 -1.17 14.21 10.71
C ASP A 147 -0.95 15.38 11.68
N SER A 148 -0.26 16.43 11.23
CA SER A 148 0.01 17.64 12.01
C SER A 148 -1.25 18.43 12.38
N TYR A 149 -2.36 18.22 11.66
CA TYR A 149 -3.65 18.88 11.89
C TYR A 149 -4.60 18.02 12.73
N ARG A 150 -4.08 16.96 13.37
CA ARG A 150 -4.85 16.00 14.18
C ARG A 150 -5.89 15.20 13.39
N ALA A 151 -5.79 15.16 12.06
CA ALA A 151 -6.66 14.33 11.23
C ALA A 151 -6.13 12.90 11.18
N GLU A 152 -7.00 11.92 11.42
CA GLU A 152 -6.67 10.50 11.28
C GLU A 152 -6.37 10.16 9.80
N LYS A 153 -5.20 9.59 9.54
CA LYS A 153 -4.77 9.10 8.22
C LYS A 153 -4.76 7.59 8.13
N CYS A 154 -4.65 6.90 9.26
CA CYS A 154 -4.61 5.45 9.33
C CYS A 154 -5.04 5.00 10.73
N ALA A 155 -5.92 4.02 10.81
CA ALA A 155 -6.17 3.32 12.05
C ALA A 155 -4.87 2.61 12.48
N ASP A 156 -4.69 2.52 13.79
CA ASP A 156 -3.65 1.66 14.34
C ASP A 156 -4.06 0.21 14.11
N TYR A 157 -3.54 -0.41 13.04
CA TYR A 157 -3.84 -1.79 12.67
C TYR A 157 -2.82 -2.80 13.23
N PHE A 158 -1.77 -2.35 13.93
CA PHE A 158 -0.59 -3.17 14.23
C PHE A 158 -0.02 -3.01 15.65
N GLN A 159 -0.27 -1.92 16.39
CA GLN A 159 0.38 -1.71 17.68
C GLN A 159 -0.15 -2.67 18.75
N ALA A 160 0.75 -3.56 19.16
CA ALA A 160 0.61 -4.53 20.24
C ALA A 160 1.47 -4.13 21.45
N GLU A 161 1.70 -2.83 21.68
CA GLU A 161 2.60 -2.33 22.73
C GLU A 161 2.18 -2.80 24.15
N ASN A 162 0.91 -3.19 24.31
CA ASN A 162 0.34 -3.75 25.55
C ASN A 162 -0.18 -5.20 25.40
N GLY A 163 0.34 -5.96 24.44
CA GLY A 163 -0.05 -7.36 24.20
C GLY A 163 -0.77 -7.62 22.87
N PRO A 164 -1.19 -8.86 22.60
CA PRO A 164 -1.77 -9.25 21.32
C PRO A 164 -3.01 -8.42 20.95
N ARG A 165 -3.07 -7.95 19.71
CA ARG A 165 -4.24 -7.24 19.18
C ARG A 165 -5.10 -8.18 18.37
N SER A 166 -6.42 -8.05 18.51
CA SER A 166 -7.38 -8.86 17.76
C SER A 166 -8.26 -8.01 16.85
N TYR A 167 -8.52 -8.51 15.64
CA TYR A 167 -9.55 -8.00 14.73
C TYR A 167 -10.41 -9.18 14.30
N GLY A 168 -11.64 -9.25 14.83
CA GLY A 168 -12.51 -10.41 14.68
C GLY A 168 -11.79 -11.72 15.06
N GLY A 169 -11.69 -12.61 14.09
CA GLY A 169 -11.03 -13.92 14.21
C GLY A 169 -9.51 -13.91 14.07
N ILE A 170 -8.86 -12.75 13.86
CA ILE A 170 -7.42 -12.64 13.61
C ILE A 170 -6.71 -12.02 14.82
N CYS A 171 -5.57 -12.60 15.21
CA CYS A 171 -4.70 -12.13 16.29
C CYS A 171 -3.32 -11.73 15.74
N ILE A 172 -2.81 -10.58 16.19
CA ILE A 172 -1.54 -9.99 15.78
C ILE A 172 -0.67 -9.76 17.01
N THR A 173 0.56 -10.24 16.95
CA THR A 173 1.57 -10.06 18.00
C THR A 173 2.83 -9.46 17.40
N THR A 174 3.42 -8.45 18.06
CA THR A 174 4.74 -7.92 17.69
C THR A 174 5.81 -8.78 18.35
N LYS A 175 6.65 -9.46 17.56
CA LYS A 175 7.77 -10.27 18.06
C LYS A 175 8.96 -9.40 18.44
N TRP A 176 9.28 -8.43 17.60
CA TRP A 176 10.28 -7.42 17.87
C TRP A 176 10.00 -6.14 17.10
N MET A 177 10.57 -5.04 17.59
CA MET A 177 10.51 -3.73 16.98
C MET A 177 11.89 -3.08 17.09
N HIS A 178 12.36 -2.50 15.99
CA HIS A 178 13.63 -1.80 15.92
C HIS A 178 13.47 -0.48 15.18
N LYS A 179 14.00 0.61 15.75
CA LYS A 179 14.05 1.92 15.11
C LYS A 179 15.46 2.14 14.56
N THR A 180 15.52 2.40 13.27
CA THR A 180 16.77 2.72 12.55
C THR A 180 17.18 4.18 12.76
N SER A 181 18.45 4.48 12.48
CA SER A 181 18.98 5.86 12.47
C SER A 181 18.28 6.76 11.44
N SER A 182 17.80 6.19 10.33
CA SER A 182 17.02 6.89 9.30
C SER A 182 15.54 7.07 9.65
N SER A 183 15.16 6.88 10.91
CA SER A 183 13.79 7.02 11.43
C SER A 183 12.75 5.99 10.93
N LEU A 184 13.18 4.94 10.22
CA LEU A 184 12.29 3.80 9.93
C LEU A 184 12.04 3.00 11.21
N ILE A 185 10.81 2.51 11.37
CA ILE A 185 10.44 1.56 12.43
C ILE A 185 10.15 0.22 11.77
N LEU A 186 11.03 -0.75 12.02
CA LEU A 186 10.89 -2.12 11.56
C LEU A 186 10.15 -2.92 12.63
N ARG A 187 9.12 -3.67 12.23
CA ARG A 187 8.36 -4.56 13.12
C ARG A 187 8.29 -5.94 12.50
N CYS A 188 8.63 -6.97 13.27
CA CYS A 188 8.28 -8.34 12.94
C CYS A 188 6.97 -8.69 13.62
N LEU A 189 5.97 -8.97 12.81
CA LEU A 189 4.62 -9.28 13.24
C LEU A 189 4.37 -10.78 13.02
N GLU A 190 3.75 -11.41 14.00
CA GLU A 190 3.14 -12.72 13.87
C GLU A 190 1.62 -12.54 13.79
N VAL A 191 1.00 -13.12 12.76
CA VAL A 191 -0.43 -13.03 12.51
C VAL A 191 -0.99 -14.45 12.41
N LYS A 192 -2.08 -14.73 13.13
CA LYS A 192 -2.73 -16.04 13.19
C LYS A 192 -4.24 -15.88 13.28
N TYR A 193 -4.99 -16.86 12.79
CA TYR A 193 -6.39 -17.01 13.19
C TYR A 193 -6.47 -17.45 14.65
N LYS A 194 -7.50 -17.01 15.37
CA LYS A 194 -7.83 -17.52 16.71
C LYS A 194 -8.28 -18.97 16.55
N GLU A 195 -7.79 -19.82 17.44
CA GLU A 195 -8.30 -21.19 17.63
C GLU A 195 -9.71 -21.17 18.24
#